data_AF-M1KEP4-F1
#
_entry.id   AF-M1KEP4-F1
#
_cell.length_a   1.000
_cell.length_b   1.000
_cell.length_c   1.000
_cell.angle_alpha   90.00
_cell.angle_beta   90.00
_cell.angle_gamma   90.00
#
_symmetry.space_group_name_H-M   'P 1'
#
loop_
_entity.id
_entity.type
_entity.pdbx_description
1 polymer ?
#
loop_
_entity_poly.entity_id
_entity_poly.type
_entity_poly.pdbx_seq_one_letter_code
_entity_poly.pdbx_strand_id
1 'polypeptide(L)'
;MGVRGTDRFLMEVSRITGKAIPPELERERGCLVDAIADSQAHLHGKKYALYGDPDFTLGMTEFLLELGAEPTHVLATNGDDTWAAKVQALFDASPFGANCKVYPKRDLWHMRSLLFTERVDFMIGNTYGKYLERDTGVPLIRLAFPIFDRHHYHRMPIWGYEGAMRVLVMLLDEHFEALDARTNIPAETDYSFDIIR
;
A
#
# COMPACT_ATOMS: atom_id res chain seq x y z
N MET A 1 -6.99 6.40 2.83
CA MET A 1 -7.35 5.05 3.32
C MET A 1 -6.61 4.86 4.64
N GLY A 2 -6.62 3.69 5.26
CA GLY A 2 -5.92 3.48 6.54
C GLY A 2 -6.66 4.09 7.73
N VAL A 3 -5.95 4.22 8.85
CA VAL A 3 -6.50 4.68 10.13
C VAL A 3 -6.92 6.14 10.04
N ARG A 4 -6.01 7.07 9.71
CA ARG A 4 -6.34 8.51 9.71
C ARG A 4 -7.33 8.88 8.62
N GLY A 5 -7.23 8.23 7.47
CA GLY A 5 -8.19 8.43 6.37
C GLY A 5 -9.61 8.08 6.80
N THR A 6 -9.79 6.96 7.51
CA THR A 6 -11.09 6.55 8.04
C THR A 6 -11.53 7.41 9.24
N ASP A 7 -10.63 7.74 10.17
CA ASP A 7 -10.91 8.63 11.29
C ASP A 7 -11.47 9.98 10.78
N ARG A 8 -10.82 10.61 9.80
CA ARG A 8 -11.28 11.89 9.22
C ARG A 8 -12.66 11.78 8.59
N PHE A 9 -12.93 10.71 7.86
CA PHE A 9 -14.25 10.49 7.26
C PHE A 9 -15.34 10.37 8.33
N LEU A 10 -15.12 9.55 9.36
CA LEU A 10 -16.12 9.32 10.41
C LEU A 10 -16.33 10.57 11.27
N MET A 11 -15.27 11.31 11.59
CA MET A 11 -15.38 12.58 12.31
C MET A 11 -16.20 13.60 11.51
N GLU A 12 -16.00 13.70 10.19
CA GLU A 12 -16.76 14.62 9.35
C GLU A 12 -18.24 14.21 9.22
N VAL A 13 -18.52 12.92 9.09
CA VAL A 13 -19.89 12.39 9.13
C VAL A 13 -20.56 12.69 10.48
N SER A 14 -19.85 12.49 11.59
CA SER A 14 -20.34 12.82 12.93
C SER A 14 -20.64 14.32 13.07
N ARG A 15 -19.74 15.19 12.60
CA ARG A 15 -19.90 16.65 12.60
C ARG A 15 -21.14 17.09 11.82
N ILE A 16 -21.37 16.54 10.64
CA ILE A 16 -22.51 16.89 9.78
C ILE A 16 -23.83 16.38 10.35
N THR A 17 -23.83 15.18 10.91
CA THR A 17 -25.07 14.50 11.36
C THR A 17 -25.42 14.76 12.83
N GLY A 18 -24.48 15.23 13.64
CA GLY A 18 -24.60 15.33 15.09
C GLY A 18 -24.64 13.98 15.81
N LYS A 19 -24.43 12.86 15.10
CA LYS A 19 -24.43 11.52 15.69
C LYS A 19 -23.04 11.17 16.19
N ALA A 20 -22.96 10.65 17.41
CA ALA A 20 -21.73 10.08 17.94
C ALA A 20 -21.27 8.89 17.09
N ILE A 21 -19.96 8.68 17.01
CA ILE A 21 -19.38 7.47 16.41
C ILE A 21 -19.72 6.30 17.34
N PRO A 22 -20.33 5.22 16.84
CA PRO A 22 -20.73 4.09 17.66
C PRO A 22 -19.51 3.30 18.20
N PRO A 23 -19.57 2.72 19.41
CA PRO A 23 -18.46 1.99 20.03
C PRO A 23 -17.93 0.81 19.18
N GLU A 24 -18.77 0.23 18.33
CA GLU A 24 -18.39 -0.85 17.44
C GLU A 24 -17.32 -0.42 16.43
N LEU A 25 -17.39 0.81 15.91
CA LEU A 25 -16.39 1.36 15.00
C LEU A 25 -15.10 1.73 15.72
N GLU A 26 -15.19 2.17 16.98
CA GLU A 26 -14.00 2.40 17.81
C GLU A 26 -13.28 1.08 18.10
N ARG A 27 -14.02 0.00 18.34
CA ARG A 27 -13.46 -1.34 18.49
C ARG A 27 -12.79 -1.84 17.21
N GLU A 28 -13.43 -1.66 16.05
CA GLU A 28 -12.81 -2.00 14.75
C GLU A 28 -11.51 -1.23 14.51
N ARG A 29 -11.50 0.07 14.85
CA ARG A 29 -10.29 0.89 14.82
C ARG A 29 -9.19 0.32 15.73
N GLY A 30 -9.56 -0.06 16.95
CA GLY A 30 -8.65 -0.67 17.92
C GLY A 30 -8.02 -1.96 17.38
N CYS A 31 -8.82 -2.87 16.82
CA CYS A 31 -8.33 -4.11 16.21
C CYS A 31 -7.38 -3.85 15.04
N LEU A 32 -7.63 -2.83 14.22
CA LEU A 32 -6.70 -2.46 13.15
C LEU A 32 -5.36 -1.96 13.71
N VAL A 33 -5.39 -1.08 14.71
CA VAL A 33 -4.16 -0.55 15.32
C VAL A 33 -3.35 -1.67 16.00
N ASP A 34 -4.02 -2.62 16.65
CA ASP A 34 -3.42 -3.82 17.25
C ASP A 34 -2.69 -4.66 16.19
N ALA A 35 -3.37 -5.02 15.09
CA ALA A 35 -2.76 -5.79 14.01
C ALA A 35 -1.58 -5.06 13.33
N ILE A 36 -1.66 -3.72 13.21
CA ILE A 36 -0.53 -2.91 12.73
C ILE A 36 0.65 -3.04 13.69
N ALA A 37 0.42 -2.95 15.01
CA ALA A 37 1.47 -3.07 16.01
C ALA A 37 2.14 -4.46 15.99
N ASP A 38 1.36 -5.52 15.84
CA ASP A 38 1.85 -6.90 15.74
C ASP A 38 2.74 -7.10 14.51
N SER A 39 2.41 -6.44 13.40
CA SER A 39 3.00 -6.74 12.08
C SER A 39 4.04 -5.73 11.61
N GLN A 40 4.22 -4.61 12.32
CA GLN A 40 5.03 -3.47 11.86
C GLN A 40 6.49 -3.83 11.56
N ALA A 41 7.06 -4.82 12.25
CA ALA A 41 8.45 -5.25 12.04
C ALA A 41 8.71 -5.73 10.60
N HIS A 42 7.68 -6.26 9.93
CA HIS A 42 7.79 -6.77 8.56
C HIS A 42 7.65 -5.65 7.51
N LEU A 43 6.86 -4.62 7.81
CA LEU A 43 6.53 -3.55 6.86
C LEU A 43 7.38 -2.29 7.02
N HIS A 44 7.96 -2.06 8.20
CA HIS A 44 8.81 -0.90 8.45
C HIS A 44 9.97 -0.81 7.45
N GLY A 45 10.11 0.36 6.81
CA GLY A 45 11.15 0.66 5.83
C GLY A 45 10.99 -0.05 4.49
N LYS A 46 9.92 -0.83 4.26
CA LYS A 46 9.66 -1.44 2.96
C LYS A 46 9.33 -0.37 1.93
N LYS A 47 9.95 -0.50 0.75
CA LYS A 47 9.81 0.43 -0.36
C LYS A 47 8.74 -0.04 -1.33
N TYR A 48 7.88 0.87 -1.74
CA TYR A 48 6.76 0.60 -2.64
C TYR A 48 6.78 1.51 -3.87
N ALA A 49 6.55 0.92 -5.03
CA ALA A 49 6.04 1.65 -6.18
C ALA A 49 4.52 1.52 -6.20
N LEU A 50 3.82 2.63 -6.38
CA LEU A 50 2.36 2.70 -6.32
C LEU A 50 1.84 3.42 -7.55
N TYR A 51 0.88 2.82 -8.24
CA TYR A 51 0.19 3.50 -9.33
C TYR A 51 -1.31 3.20 -9.40
N GLY A 52 -2.05 4.13 -10.00
CA GLY A 52 -3.49 4.05 -10.16
C GLY A 52 -4.11 5.43 -10.33
N ASP A 53 -5.39 5.55 -9.99
CA ASP A 53 -6.10 6.83 -10.00
C ASP A 53 -5.63 7.76 -8.87
N PRO A 54 -5.82 9.09 -9.00
CA PRO A 54 -5.24 10.06 -8.09
C PRO A 54 -5.68 9.88 -6.62
N ASP A 55 -6.98 9.69 -6.38
CA ASP A 55 -7.50 9.53 -5.01
C ASP A 55 -7.11 8.20 -4.38
N PHE A 56 -7.07 7.11 -5.17
CA PHE A 56 -6.58 5.82 -4.70
C PHE A 56 -5.11 5.91 -4.29
N THR A 57 -4.27 6.47 -5.16
CA THR A 57 -2.83 6.58 -4.89
C THR A 57 -2.55 7.53 -3.72
N LEU A 58 -3.30 8.62 -3.58
CA LEU A 58 -3.21 9.51 -2.41
C LEU A 58 -3.58 8.77 -1.12
N GLY A 59 -4.72 8.05 -1.13
CA GLY A 59 -5.22 7.32 0.02
C GLY A 59 -4.33 6.15 0.43
N MET A 60 -3.72 5.44 -0.52
CA MET A 60 -2.80 4.34 -0.28
C MET A 60 -1.42 4.83 0.16
N THR A 61 -0.96 5.96 -0.39
CA THR A 61 0.26 6.65 0.07
C THR A 61 0.17 6.98 1.55
N GLU A 62 -0.94 7.61 1.97
CA GLU A 62 -1.15 7.95 3.38
C GLU A 62 -1.08 6.71 4.28
N PHE A 63 -1.71 5.61 3.86
CA PHE A 63 -1.72 4.38 4.66
C PHE A 63 -0.33 3.73 4.73
N LEU A 64 0.43 3.67 3.62
CA LEU A 64 1.81 3.17 3.66
C LEU A 64 2.69 3.96 4.64
N LEU A 65 2.55 5.29 4.66
CA LEU A 65 3.26 6.13 5.62
C LEU A 65 2.81 5.88 7.08
N GLU A 66 1.56 5.49 7.33
CA GLU A 66 1.10 5.04 8.67
C GLU A 66 1.77 3.74 9.11
N LEU A 67 2.05 2.85 8.17
CA LEU A 67 2.68 1.55 8.42
C LEU A 67 4.21 1.65 8.55
N GLY A 68 4.78 2.86 8.45
CA GLY A 68 6.23 3.07 8.44
C GLY A 68 6.90 2.58 7.15
N ALA A 69 6.14 2.42 6.06
CA ALA A 69 6.65 2.06 4.74
C ALA A 69 6.95 3.31 3.90
N GLU A 70 7.81 3.14 2.90
CA GLU A 70 8.26 4.20 1.98
C GLU A 70 7.55 4.06 0.61
N PRO A 71 6.54 4.86 0.28
CA PRO A 71 5.95 4.92 -1.06
C PRO A 71 6.88 5.64 -2.06
N THR A 72 8.05 5.05 -2.32
CA THR A 72 9.16 5.66 -3.08
C THR A 72 8.75 6.23 -4.43
N HIS A 73 7.91 5.50 -5.20
CA HIS A 73 7.45 5.95 -6.52
C HIS A 73 5.93 5.98 -6.58
N VAL A 74 5.32 7.17 -6.50
CA VAL A 74 3.85 7.31 -6.61
C VAL A 74 3.48 7.91 -7.96
N LEU A 75 2.79 7.15 -8.80
CA LEU A 75 2.49 7.54 -10.19
C LEU A 75 0.98 7.50 -10.47
N ALA A 76 0.47 8.56 -11.10
CA ALA A 76 -0.88 8.57 -11.65
C ALA A 76 -0.87 9.17 -13.05
N THR A 77 -1.16 8.34 -14.05
CA THR A 77 -1.20 8.77 -15.47
C THR A 77 -2.21 9.89 -15.68
N ASN A 78 -3.34 9.83 -14.98
CA ASN A 78 -4.39 10.84 -14.99
C ASN A 78 -4.26 11.90 -13.89
N GLY A 79 -3.27 11.80 -12.99
CA GLY A 79 -2.98 12.81 -11.96
C GLY A 79 -2.54 14.15 -12.56
N ASP A 80 -2.76 15.24 -11.84
CA ASP A 80 -2.36 16.60 -12.20
C ASP A 80 -1.46 17.21 -11.12
N ASP A 81 -1.03 18.46 -11.31
CA ASP A 81 -0.13 19.15 -10.37
C ASP A 81 -0.81 19.42 -9.02
N THR A 82 -2.15 19.57 -9.01
CA THR A 82 -2.92 19.73 -7.77
C THR A 82 -2.88 18.46 -6.92
N TRP A 83 -3.05 17.29 -7.55
CA TRP A 83 -2.89 16.01 -6.89
C TRP A 83 -1.44 15.79 -6.44
N ALA A 84 -0.46 16.10 -7.31
CA ALA A 84 0.95 15.94 -6.98
C ALA A 84 1.34 16.76 -5.74
N ALA A 85 0.84 17.99 -5.61
CA ALA A 85 1.04 18.81 -4.41
C ALA A 85 0.44 18.17 -3.14
N LYS A 86 -0.73 17.53 -3.23
CA LYS A 86 -1.34 16.81 -2.09
C LYS A 86 -0.51 15.60 -1.68
N VAL A 87 0.01 14.83 -2.63
CA VAL A 87 0.90 13.69 -2.36
C VAL A 87 2.21 14.17 -1.74
N GLN A 88 2.80 15.24 -2.27
CA GLN A 88 4.02 15.83 -1.72
C GLN A 88 3.82 16.28 -0.26
N ALA A 89 2.67 16.90 0.06
CA ALA A 89 2.36 17.27 1.44
C ALA A 89 2.27 16.06 2.39
N LEU A 90 1.85 14.88 1.91
CA LEU A 90 1.92 13.65 2.72
C LEU A 90 3.36 13.20 2.94
N PHE A 91 4.22 13.30 1.92
CA PHE A 91 5.63 12.96 2.06
C PHE A 91 6.32 13.89 3.06
N ASP A 92 6.10 15.20 2.97
CA ASP A 92 6.71 16.19 3.84
C ASP A 92 6.27 16.04 5.31
N ALA A 93 5.09 15.48 5.54
CA ALA A 93 4.52 15.24 6.87
C ALA A 93 5.04 13.97 7.55
N SER A 94 5.86 13.14 6.89
CA SER A 94 6.34 11.86 7.42
C SER A 94 7.82 11.65 7.13
N PRO A 95 8.63 11.15 8.09
CA PRO A 95 10.03 10.81 7.81
C PRO A 95 10.18 9.73 6.73
N PHE A 96 9.19 8.84 6.59
CA PHE A 96 9.16 7.81 5.55
C PHE A 96 8.86 8.37 4.14
N GLY A 97 8.49 9.65 4.05
CA GLY A 97 8.31 10.37 2.79
C GLY A 97 9.57 10.98 2.21
N ALA A 98 10.68 11.04 2.97
CA ALA A 98 11.87 11.84 2.61
C ALA A 98 12.50 11.50 1.25
N ASN A 99 12.42 10.23 0.83
CA ASN A 99 12.98 9.76 -0.44
C ASN A 99 11.90 9.41 -1.47
N CYS A 100 10.66 9.86 -1.25
CA CYS A 100 9.54 9.55 -2.13
C CYS A 100 9.37 10.63 -3.21
N LYS A 101 8.91 10.20 -4.39
CA LYS A 101 8.66 11.08 -5.53
C LYS A 101 7.28 10.80 -6.12
N VAL A 102 6.60 11.88 -6.48
CA VAL A 102 5.29 11.83 -7.17
C VAL A 102 5.45 12.12 -8.66
N TYR A 103 4.75 11.36 -9.49
CA TYR A 103 4.87 11.38 -10.94
C TYR A 103 3.49 11.55 -11.61
N PRO A 104 3.00 12.80 -11.77
CA PRO A 104 1.80 13.08 -12.55
C PRO A 104 2.06 12.91 -14.04
N LYS A 105 1.04 12.49 -14.81
CA LYS A 105 1.11 12.37 -16.28
C LYS A 105 2.29 11.52 -16.77
N ARG A 106 2.58 10.43 -16.07
CA ARG A 106 3.55 9.39 -16.48
C ARG A 106 2.84 8.06 -16.62
N ASP A 107 3.41 7.16 -17.38
CA ASP A 107 2.82 5.84 -17.67
C ASP A 107 3.64 4.70 -17.06
N LEU A 108 3.22 3.46 -17.32
CA LEU A 108 3.90 2.27 -16.81
C LEU A 108 5.26 2.02 -17.47
N TRP A 109 5.56 2.62 -18.62
CA TRP A 109 6.89 2.55 -19.22
C TRP A 109 7.90 3.41 -18.46
N HIS A 110 7.45 4.57 -17.96
CA HIS A 110 8.23 5.36 -17.02
C HIS A 110 8.42 4.61 -15.69
N MET A 111 7.35 4.01 -15.15
CA MET A 111 7.45 3.17 -13.94
C MET A 111 8.47 2.04 -14.12
N ARG A 112 8.45 1.36 -15.28
CA ARG A 112 9.42 0.32 -15.62
C ARG A 112 10.87 0.80 -15.45
N SER A 113 11.16 2.00 -15.94
CA SER A 113 12.51 2.58 -15.85
C SER A 113 12.90 2.84 -14.39
N LEU A 114 11.99 3.42 -13.60
CA LEU A 114 12.20 3.66 -12.17
C LEU A 114 12.49 2.36 -11.41
N LEU A 115 11.76 1.29 -11.70
CA LEU A 115 11.94 -0.01 -11.05
C LEU A 115 13.31 -0.66 -11.36
N PHE A 116 13.96 -0.31 -12.48
CA PHE A 116 15.33 -0.74 -12.77
C PHE A 116 16.39 0.12 -12.09
N THR A 117 16.18 1.44 -12.01
CA THR A 117 17.21 2.38 -11.53
C THR A 117 17.15 2.63 -10.03
N GLU A 118 15.95 2.63 -9.46
CA GLU A 118 15.64 2.89 -8.06
C GLU A 118 14.69 1.79 -7.57
N ARG A 119 15.20 0.55 -7.50
CA ARG A 119 14.40 -0.65 -7.18
C ARG A 119 13.71 -0.53 -5.81
N VAL A 120 12.47 -1.00 -5.76
CA VAL A 120 11.61 -1.09 -4.56
C VAL A 120 11.36 -2.56 -4.20
N ASP A 121 10.81 -2.81 -3.02
CA ASP A 121 10.49 -4.17 -2.56
C ASP A 121 9.23 -4.72 -3.23
N PHE A 122 8.19 -3.90 -3.35
CA PHE A 122 6.90 -4.30 -3.92
C PHE A 122 6.30 -3.21 -4.80
N MET A 123 5.38 -3.61 -5.67
CA MET A 123 4.59 -2.72 -6.50
C MET A 123 3.11 -2.91 -6.19
N ILE A 124 2.36 -1.81 -6.05
CA ILE A 124 0.92 -1.79 -5.84
C ILE A 124 0.27 -1.17 -7.08
N GLY A 125 -0.66 -1.91 -7.68
CA GLY A 125 -1.36 -1.44 -8.86
C GLY A 125 -2.40 -2.41 -9.37
N ASN A 126 -2.47 -2.55 -10.68
CA ASN A 126 -3.50 -3.30 -11.40
C ASN A 126 -2.88 -4.42 -12.26
N THR A 127 -3.68 -5.20 -13.00
CA THR A 127 -3.19 -6.35 -13.78
C THR A 127 -2.08 -6.00 -14.77
N TYR A 128 -2.01 -4.78 -15.31
CA TYR A 128 -0.94 -4.40 -16.24
C TYR A 128 0.45 -4.44 -15.60
N GLY A 129 0.55 -4.26 -14.28
CA GLY A 129 1.81 -4.31 -13.54
C GLY A 129 2.49 -5.68 -13.60
N LYS A 130 1.78 -6.76 -13.98
CA LYS A 130 2.40 -8.08 -14.14
C LYS A 130 3.51 -8.09 -15.19
N TYR A 131 3.43 -7.20 -16.19
CA TYR A 131 4.51 -7.03 -17.16
C TYR A 131 5.74 -6.38 -16.54
N LEU A 132 5.53 -5.44 -15.61
CA LEU A 132 6.61 -4.82 -14.86
C LEU A 132 7.24 -5.80 -13.86
N GLU A 133 6.41 -6.62 -13.21
CA GLU A 133 6.87 -7.72 -12.35
C GLU A 133 7.75 -8.70 -13.13
N ARG A 134 7.29 -9.17 -14.30
CA ARG A 134 8.09 -10.03 -15.20
C ARG A 134 9.42 -9.37 -15.60
N ASP A 135 9.37 -8.09 -15.96
CA ASP A 135 10.53 -7.39 -16.51
C ASP A 135 11.57 -7.02 -15.44
N THR A 136 11.13 -6.70 -14.22
CA THR A 136 11.97 -6.11 -13.16
C THR A 136 12.17 -7.01 -11.94
N GLY A 137 11.40 -8.09 -11.82
CA GLY A 137 11.39 -8.97 -10.65
C GLY A 137 10.89 -8.30 -9.38
N VAL A 138 10.08 -7.23 -9.50
CA VAL A 138 9.43 -6.57 -8.35
C VAL A 138 7.99 -7.11 -8.24
N PRO A 139 7.64 -7.84 -7.16
CA PRO A 139 6.33 -8.47 -7.01
C PRO A 139 5.16 -7.47 -7.02
N LEU A 140 4.02 -7.88 -7.60
CA LEU A 140 2.82 -7.04 -7.77
C LEU A 140 1.68 -7.41 -6.82
N ILE A 141 1.33 -6.46 -5.97
CA ILE A 141 0.12 -6.45 -5.15
C ILE A 141 -1.02 -5.76 -5.92
N ARG A 142 -2.12 -6.49 -6.14
CA ARG A 142 -3.25 -6.03 -6.98
C ARG A 142 -4.34 -5.37 -6.13
N LEU A 143 -4.33 -4.04 -6.08
CA LEU A 143 -5.28 -3.22 -5.32
C LEU A 143 -5.95 -2.11 -6.15
N ALA A 144 -5.56 -1.91 -7.41
CA ALA A 144 -6.12 -0.92 -8.31
C ALA A 144 -6.85 -1.58 -9.51
N PHE A 145 -7.81 -0.85 -10.07
CA PHE A 145 -8.52 -1.28 -11.27
C PHE A 145 -7.63 -1.17 -12.53
N PRO A 146 -7.76 -2.08 -13.52
CA PRO A 146 -8.51 -3.33 -13.48
C PRO A 146 -7.71 -4.50 -12.88
N ILE A 147 -8.42 -5.41 -12.21
CA ILE A 147 -7.87 -6.71 -11.79
C ILE A 147 -8.56 -7.78 -12.64
N PHE A 148 -7.94 -8.14 -13.77
CA PHE A 148 -8.46 -9.14 -14.71
C PHE A 148 -7.94 -10.56 -14.43
N ASP A 149 -6.76 -10.68 -13.82
CA ASP A 149 -6.07 -11.96 -13.63
C ASP A 149 -6.19 -12.53 -12.21
N ARG A 150 -7.14 -12.01 -11.41
CA ARG A 150 -7.59 -12.57 -10.13
C ARG A 150 -9.11 -12.46 -10.06
N HIS A 151 -9.76 -13.40 -9.40
CA HIS A 151 -11.21 -13.43 -9.29
C HIS A 151 -11.68 -12.82 -7.97
N HIS A 152 -12.81 -12.12 -8.02
CA HIS A 152 -13.60 -11.70 -6.84
C HIS A 152 -12.98 -10.68 -5.87
N TYR A 153 -11.77 -10.17 -6.12
CA TYR A 153 -11.14 -9.16 -5.25
C TYR A 153 -11.99 -7.89 -5.05
N HIS A 154 -12.81 -7.53 -6.04
CA HIS A 154 -13.72 -6.39 -5.99
C HIS A 154 -14.89 -6.55 -5.00
N ARG A 155 -15.14 -7.77 -4.50
CA ARG A 155 -16.23 -8.05 -3.54
C ARG A 155 -15.85 -7.69 -2.10
N MET A 156 -14.56 -7.50 -1.85
CA MET A 156 -14.02 -7.24 -0.53
C MET A 156 -13.60 -5.77 -0.43
N PRO A 157 -13.81 -5.12 0.72
CA PRO A 157 -13.54 -3.69 0.86
C PRO A 157 -12.04 -3.37 0.83
N ILE A 158 -11.74 -2.12 0.49
CA ILE A 158 -10.43 -1.48 0.71
C ILE A 158 -10.59 -0.14 1.46
N TRP A 159 -11.82 0.20 1.88
CA TRP A 159 -12.17 1.41 2.63
C TRP A 159 -12.59 1.05 4.06
N GLY A 160 -12.57 2.04 4.95
CA GLY A 160 -12.89 1.84 6.35
C GLY A 160 -11.81 1.05 7.09
N TYR A 161 -12.02 0.81 8.39
CA TYR A 161 -11.10 0.01 9.20
C TYR A 161 -11.02 -1.44 8.70
N GLU A 162 -12.15 -2.03 8.30
CA GLU A 162 -12.20 -3.36 7.69
C GLU A 162 -11.38 -3.45 6.40
N GLY A 163 -11.54 -2.48 5.50
CA GLY A 163 -10.76 -2.45 4.26
C GLY A 163 -9.27 -2.21 4.49
N ALA A 164 -8.92 -1.37 5.48
CA ALA A 164 -7.52 -1.16 5.87
C ALA A 164 -6.90 -2.43 6.48
N MET A 165 -7.65 -3.18 7.29
CA MET A 165 -7.24 -4.50 7.81
C MET A 165 -6.97 -5.47 6.66
N ARG A 166 -7.88 -5.55 5.68
CA ARG A 166 -7.67 -6.39 4.51
C ARG A 166 -6.43 -5.97 3.71
N VAL A 167 -6.23 -4.68 3.49
CA VAL A 167 -5.05 -4.19 2.77
C VAL A 167 -3.78 -4.54 3.54
N LEU A 168 -3.75 -4.37 4.87
CA LEU A 168 -2.63 -4.77 5.72
C LEU A 168 -2.29 -6.25 5.52
N VAL A 169 -3.28 -7.15 5.62
CA VAL A 169 -3.09 -8.58 5.39
C VAL A 169 -2.56 -8.87 3.98
N MET A 170 -3.08 -8.22 2.94
CA MET A 170 -2.58 -8.40 1.58
C MET A 170 -1.11 -7.94 1.41
N LEU A 171 -0.67 -6.90 2.12
CA LEU A 171 0.73 -6.48 2.11
C LEU A 171 1.63 -7.50 2.83
N LEU A 172 1.17 -8.05 3.95
CA LEU A 172 1.89 -9.05 4.74
C LEU A 172 2.00 -10.39 4.02
N ASP A 173 0.90 -10.87 3.42
CA ASP A 173 0.90 -12.12 2.67
C ASP A 173 1.91 -12.05 1.52
N GLU A 174 1.90 -10.98 0.72
CA GLU A 174 2.89 -10.82 -0.35
C GLU A 174 4.32 -10.72 0.20
N HIS A 175 4.51 -10.08 1.36
CA HIS A 175 5.81 -10.00 2.00
C HIS A 175 6.33 -11.39 2.42
N PHE A 176 5.50 -12.20 3.06
CA PHE A 176 5.87 -13.53 3.53
C PHE A 176 6.06 -14.51 2.37
N GLU A 177 5.21 -14.48 1.35
CA GLU A 177 5.40 -15.28 0.12
C GLU A 177 6.73 -14.93 -0.57
N ALA A 178 7.06 -13.64 -0.69
CA ALA A 178 8.34 -13.21 -1.26
C ALA A 178 9.54 -13.57 -0.37
N LEU A 179 9.36 -13.65 0.95
CA LEU A 179 10.41 -14.09 1.88
C LEU A 179 10.64 -15.60 1.73
N ASP A 180 9.59 -16.40 1.83
CA ASP A 180 9.62 -17.85 1.68
C ASP A 180 10.21 -18.27 0.35
N ALA A 181 9.80 -17.64 -0.76
CA ALA A 181 10.35 -17.91 -2.09
C ALA A 181 11.87 -17.67 -2.19
N ARG A 182 12.43 -16.74 -1.40
CA ARG A 182 13.88 -16.48 -1.35
C ARG A 182 14.63 -17.47 -0.45
N THR A 183 13.94 -18.04 0.53
CA THR A 183 14.55 -18.92 1.54
C THR A 183 14.23 -20.40 1.33
N ASN A 184 13.57 -20.81 0.24
CA ASN A 184 13.14 -22.21 0.03
C ASN A 184 14.10 -23.05 -0.85
N ILE A 185 15.41 -22.79 -0.81
CA ILE A 185 16.40 -23.64 -1.50
C ILE A 185 17.09 -24.54 -0.47
N PRO A 186 16.86 -25.87 -0.51
CA PRO A 186 17.43 -26.80 0.46
C PRO A 186 18.95 -26.73 0.52
N ALA A 187 19.50 -26.63 1.73
CA ALA A 187 20.93 -26.51 2.02
C ALA A 187 21.63 -25.27 1.42
N GLU A 188 20.88 -24.28 0.94
CA GLU A 188 21.44 -23.02 0.41
C GLU A 188 20.84 -21.78 1.06
N THR A 189 19.51 -21.70 1.19
CA THR A 189 18.82 -20.54 1.78
C THR A 189 17.79 -20.92 2.85
N ASP A 190 17.55 -22.21 3.05
CA ASP A 190 16.56 -22.77 3.98
C ASP A 190 16.91 -22.63 5.46
N TYR A 191 18.11 -22.16 5.80
CA TYR A 191 18.44 -21.75 7.17
C TYR A 191 17.60 -20.56 7.67
N SER A 192 16.89 -19.85 6.78
CA SER A 192 15.94 -18.77 7.11
C SER A 192 14.49 -19.10 6.74
N PHE A 193 14.19 -20.37 6.45
CA PHE A 193 12.84 -20.87 6.15
C PHE A 193 12.11 -21.24 7.45
N ASP A 194 11.89 -20.23 8.29
CA ASP A 194 11.33 -20.39 9.64
C ASP A 194 9.84 -20.75 9.61
N ILE A 195 9.42 -21.62 10.54
CA ILE A 195 8.02 -22.05 10.69
C ILE A 195 7.14 -21.00 11.38
N ILE A 196 7.73 -20.11 12.19
CA ILE A 196 7.04 -19.01 12.88
C ILE A 196 7.75 -17.73 12.46
N ARG A 197 6.98 -16.72 12.05
CA ARG A 197 7.46 -15.40 11.65
C ARG A 197 6.83 -14.33 12.51
#